data_AF-A0A0G1LPE1-F1
#
_entry.id   AF-A0A0G1LPE1-F1
#
_cell.length_a   1.000
_cell.length_b   1.000
_cell.length_c   1.000
_cell.angle_alpha   90.00
_cell.angle_beta   90.00
_cell.angle_gamma   90.00
#
_symmetry.space_group_name_H-M   'P 1'
#
loop_
_entity.id
_entity.type
_entity.pdbx_description
1 polymer ?
#
loop_
_entity_poly.entity_id
_entity_poly.type
_entity_poly.pdbx_seq_one_letter_code
_entity_poly.pdbx_strand_id
1 'polypeptide(L)'
;MNKNYLTIKEAADFLGVAALTLRNWDKSGKFSAGRHPISNYRIYKTEQLEALLKEINAGGGQCVKPSKSSIKKLKVKLIED
;
A
#
# COMPACT_ATOMS: atom_id res chain seq x y z
N MET A 1 -6.55 24.18 13.12
CA MET A 1 -5.23 23.58 12.84
C MET A 1 -5.46 22.10 12.60
N ASN A 2 -6.03 21.71 11.45
CA ASN A 2 -6.50 20.33 11.27
C ASN A 2 -6.09 19.87 9.86
N LYS A 3 -4.79 19.60 9.68
CA LYS A 3 -4.34 18.89 8.47
C LYS A 3 -4.55 17.40 8.73
N ASN A 4 -5.79 16.92 8.60
CA ASN A 4 -6.15 15.49 8.70
C ASN A 4 -5.59 14.67 7.52
N TYR A 5 -4.59 15.21 6.81
CA TYR A 5 -4.02 14.66 5.60
C TYR A 5 -2.52 14.55 5.78
N LEU A 6 -2.03 13.34 5.63
CA LEU A 6 -0.64 12.95 5.68
C LEU A 6 -0.13 12.72 4.26
N THR A 7 1.14 13.06 4.05
CA THR A 7 1.86 12.71 2.84
C THR A 7 2.18 11.21 2.82
N ILE A 8 2.61 10.69 1.66
CA ILE A 8 3.01 9.29 1.54
C ILE A 8 4.16 8.90 2.49
N LYS A 9 5.05 9.86 2.79
CA LYS A 9 6.19 9.62 3.67
C LYS A 9 5.74 9.52 5.12
N GLU A 10 4.95 10.47 5.58
CA GLU A 10 4.41 10.45 6.94
C GLU A 10 3.48 9.24 7.17
N ALA A 11 2.68 8.87 6.17
CA ALA A 11 1.85 7.67 6.22
C ALA A 11 2.68 6.38 6.27
N ALA A 12 3.80 6.34 5.55
CA ALA A 12 4.73 5.21 5.55
C ALA A 12 5.40 5.05 6.93
N ASP A 13 5.88 6.15 7.50
CA ASP A 13 6.48 6.19 8.83
C ASP A 13 5.48 5.80 9.92
N PHE A 14 4.22 6.25 9.80
CA PHE A 14 3.14 5.91 10.73
C PHE A 14 2.78 4.41 10.71
N LEU A 15 2.75 3.80 9.54
CA LEU A 15 2.44 2.37 9.37
C LEU A 15 3.65 1.45 9.54
N GLY A 16 4.87 1.99 9.58
CA GLY A 16 6.11 1.21 9.61
C GLY A 16 6.38 0.44 8.31
N VAL A 17 5.89 0.92 7.17
CA VAL A 17 6.08 0.29 5.85
C VAL A 17 6.85 1.21 4.92
N ALA A 18 7.41 0.68 3.84
CA ALA A 18 8.05 1.52 2.82
C ALA A 18 7.01 2.34 2.03
N ALA A 19 7.35 3.58 1.65
CA ALA A 19 6.49 4.42 0.79
C ALA A 19 6.16 3.75 -0.56
N LEU A 20 7.06 2.89 -1.07
CA LEU A 20 6.81 2.09 -2.26
C LEU A 20 5.64 1.12 -2.07
N THR A 21 5.48 0.55 -0.87
CA THR A 21 4.37 -0.35 -0.52
C THR A 21 3.04 0.38 -0.58
N LEU A 22 2.96 1.60 -0.02
CA LEU A 22 1.76 2.45 -0.14
C LEU A 22 1.43 2.79 -1.59
N ARG A 23 2.44 3.04 -2.42
CA ARG A 23 2.27 3.32 -3.85
C ARG A 23 1.77 2.09 -4.62
N ASN A 24 2.25 0.90 -4.25
CA ASN A 24 1.77 -0.36 -4.80
C ASN A 24 0.34 -0.66 -4.36
N TRP A 25 -0.02 -0.35 -3.12
CA TRP A 25 -1.39 -0.51 -2.62
C TRP A 25 -2.38 0.41 -3.33
N ASP A 26 -1.99 1.67 -3.58
CA ASP A 26 -2.73 2.61 -4.43
C ASP A 26 -2.94 2.04 -5.85
N LYS A 27 -1.87 1.54 -6.48
CA LYS A 27 -1.96 0.92 -7.82
C LYS A 27 -2.84 -0.34 -7.84
N SER A 28 -2.82 -1.11 -6.75
CA SER A 28 -3.61 -2.34 -6.63
C SER A 28 -5.07 -2.11 -6.22
N GLY A 29 -5.45 -0.87 -5.86
CA GLY A 29 -6.79 -0.53 -5.37
C GLY A 29 -7.08 -1.00 -3.93
N LYS A 30 -6.10 -1.57 -3.23
CA LYS A 30 -6.23 -2.02 -1.83
C LYS A 30 -6.31 -0.86 -0.84
N PHE A 31 -5.69 0.25 -1.18
CA PHE A 31 -5.69 1.45 -0.36
C PHE A 31 -5.80 2.67 -1.26
N SER A 32 -6.94 3.35 -1.23
CA SER A 32 -7.21 4.48 -2.11
C SER A 32 -6.63 5.77 -1.52
N ALA A 33 -5.63 6.33 -2.20
CA ALA A 33 -5.10 7.64 -1.85
C ALA A 33 -6.04 8.75 -2.32
N GLY A 34 -6.26 9.76 -1.48
CA GLY A 34 -6.78 11.04 -1.95
C GLY A 34 -5.76 11.72 -2.87
N ARG A 35 -6.24 12.57 -3.78
CA ARG A 35 -5.38 13.39 -4.64
C ARG A 35 -5.57 14.86 -4.32
N HIS A 36 -4.47 15.59 -4.19
CA HIS A 36 -4.54 17.04 -4.04
C HIS A 36 -5.04 17.68 -5.35
N PRO A 37 -6.06 18.55 -5.31
CA PRO A 37 -6.72 19.08 -6.51
C PRO A 37 -5.79 19.88 -7.43
N ILE A 38 -4.74 20.48 -6.88
CA ILE A 38 -3.85 21.39 -7.62
C ILE A 38 -2.55 20.70 -8.08
N SER A 39 -2.01 19.76 -7.30
CA SER A 39 -0.68 19.17 -7.54
C SER A 39 -0.70 17.67 -7.82
N ASN A 40 -1.87 17.03 -7.70
CA ASN A 40 -2.04 15.59 -7.87
C ASN A 40 -1.18 14.71 -6.93
N TYR A 41 -0.59 15.29 -5.89
CA TYR A 41 0.12 14.50 -4.87
C TYR A 41 -0.86 13.59 -4.12
N ARG A 42 -0.37 12.41 -3.75
CA ARG A 42 -1.11 11.45 -2.92
C ARG A 42 -1.16 11.97 -1.49
N ILE A 43 -2.38 12.09 -0.99
CA ILE A 43 -2.68 12.48 0.39
C ILE A 43 -3.50 11.38 1.04
N TYR A 44 -3.21 11.11 2.31
CA TYR A 44 -3.82 10.03 3.07
C TYR A 44 -4.50 10.60 4.30
N LYS A 45 -5.72 10.18 4.58
CA LYS A 45 -6.40 10.61 5.80
C LYS A 45 -5.85 9.84 6.99
N THR A 46 -5.64 10.51 8.12
CA THR A 46 -5.24 9.89 9.40
C THR A 46 -6.19 8.76 9.78
N GLU A 47 -7.50 9.00 9.69
CA GLU A 47 -8.56 8.04 9.98
C GLU A 47 -8.45 6.75 9.14
N GLN A 48 -8.07 6.87 7.87
CA GLN A 48 -7.89 5.71 6.99
C GLN A 48 -6.66 4.89 7.39
N LEU A 49 -5.58 5.54 7.81
CA LEU A 49 -4.38 4.85 8.28
C LEU A 49 -4.63 4.13 9.61
N GLU A 50 -5.37 4.76 10.53
CA GLU A 50 -5.77 4.14 11.80
C GLU A 50 -6.68 2.93 11.60
N ALA A 51 -7.66 3.05 10.69
CA ALA A 51 -8.53 1.92 10.33
C ALA A 51 -7.71 0.76 9.75
N LEU A 52 -6.76 1.06 8.86
CA LEU A 52 -5.87 0.08 8.26
C LEU A 52 -4.95 -0.58 9.30
N LEU A 53 -4.41 0.20 10.23
CA LEU A 53 -3.60 -0.33 11.34
C LEU A 53 -4.43 -1.25 12.25
N LYS A 54 -5.67 -0.88 12.56
CA LYS A 54 -6.60 -1.74 13.31
C LYS A 54 -6.90 -3.03 12.56
N GLU A 55 -7.12 -2.97 11.25
CA GLU A 55 -7.35 -4.15 10.42
C GLU A 55 -6.14 -5.10 10.42
N ILE A 56 -4.92 -4.55 10.28
CA ILE A 56 -3.67 -5.30 10.34
C ILE A 56 -3.49 -6.00 11.70
N ASN A 57 -3.83 -5.30 12.80
CA ASN A 57 -3.69 -5.83 14.16
C ASN A 57 -4.81 -6.81 14.54
N ALA A 58 -6.04 -6.59 14.09
CA ALA A 58 -7.20 -7.41 14.43
C ALA A 58 -7.28 -8.73 13.64
N GLY A 59 -6.69 -8.78 12.44
CA GLY A 59 -6.61 -9.98 11.62
C GLY A 59 -5.15 -10.34 11.35
N GLY A 60 -4.57 -11.20 12.20
CA GLY A 60 -3.21 -11.70 12.02
C GLY A 60 -2.93 -12.10 10.56
N GLY A 61 -2.07 -11.31 9.92
CA GLY A 61 -1.47 -11.65 8.62
C GLY A 61 -2.45 -11.86 7.48
N GLN A 62 -3.26 -10.87 7.13
CA GLN A 62 -3.65 -10.76 5.72
C GLN A 62 -2.43 -10.34 4.90
N CYS A 63 -1.65 -11.35 4.50
CA CYS A 63 -0.93 -11.30 3.25
C CYS A 63 -1.96 -10.95 2.17
N VAL A 64 -1.98 -9.69 1.71
CA VAL A 64 -2.82 -9.34 0.58
C VAL A 64 -2.16 -9.93 -0.66
N LYS A 65 -2.34 -11.24 -0.86
CA LYS A 65 -1.88 -11.98 -2.03
C LYS A 65 -2.39 -11.20 -3.25
N PRO A 66 -1.55 -10.94 -4.27
CA PRO A 66 -2.11 -10.54 -5.55
C PRO A 66 -3.16 -11.59 -5.94
N SER A 67 -4.31 -11.16 -6.44
CA SER A 67 -5.30 -12.08 -7.00
C SER A 67 -4.58 -13.02 -7.96
N LYS A 68 -4.70 -14.33 -7.73
CA LYS A 68 -3.92 -15.38 -8.41
C LYS A 68 -4.25 -15.55 -9.90
N SER A 69 -4.49 -14.49 -10.66
CA SER A 69 -4.88 -14.59 -12.07
C SER A 69 -3.74 -14.29 -13.05
N SER A 70 -2.62 -13.68 -12.63
CA SER A 70 -1.54 -13.33 -13.56
C SER A 70 -0.14 -13.37 -12.94
N ILE A 71 0.30 -14.54 -12.47
CA ILE A 71 1.74 -14.77 -12.26
C ILE A 71 2.15 -15.84 -13.27
N LYS A 72 2.65 -15.41 -14.43
CA LYS A 72 3.28 -16.32 -15.39
C LYS A 72 4.59 -16.80 -14.78
N LYS A 73 4.58 -18.02 -14.22
CA LYS A 73 5.78 -18.66 -13.66
C LYS A 73 6.82 -18.79 -14.78
N LEU A 74 7.96 -18.13 -14.65
CA LEU A 74 9.11 -18.32 -15.54
C LEU A 74 9.63 -19.76 -15.30
N LYS A 75 9.54 -20.62 -16.30
CA LYS A 75 10.23 -21.92 -16.30
C LYS A 75 11.68 -21.65 -16.67
N VAL A 76 12.54 -21.54 -15.67
CA VAL A 76 13.99 -21.60 -15.90
C VAL A 76 14.33 -23.08 -16.08
N LYS A 77 14.75 -23.47 -17.28
CA LYS A 77 15.43 -24.77 -17.48
C LYS A 77 16.86 -24.57 -17.01
N LEU A 78 17.27 -25.30 -15.98
CA LEU A 78 18.68 -25.45 -15.66
C LEU A 78 19.28 -26.28 -16.81
N ILE A 79 20.18 -25.69 -17.57
CA ILE A 79 21.06 -26.40 -18.49
C ILE A 79 22.33 -26.63 -17.68
N GLU A 80 22.60 -27.89 -17.36
CA GLU A 80 23.87 -28.32 -16.80
C GLU A 80 24.84 -28.49 -17.97
N ASP A 81 25.96 -27.76 -17.96
CA ASP A 81 27.14 -28.05 -18.78
C ASP A 81 28.20 -28.71 -17.89
#